data_AF-A0A7C5W3F3-F1
#
_entry.id   AF-A0A7C5W3F3-F1
#
_cell.length_a   1.000
_cell.length_b   1.000
_cell.length_c   1.000
_cell.angle_alpha   90.00
_cell.angle_beta   90.00
_cell.angle_gamma   90.00
#
_symmetry.space_group_name_H-M   'P 1'
#
loop_
_entity.id
_entity.type
_entity.pdbx_description
1 polymer ?
#
loop_
_entity_poly.entity_id
_entity_poly.type
_entity_poly.pdbx_seq_one_letter_code
_entity_poly.pdbx_strand_id
1 'polypeptide(L)'
;MASNKGNRKSVLKRDASGKFYFPIGIDMVEGENYRQSEAYEVSYLAEDDIPHYQYMVVVSIEKVAGMFEKLTEFLPDWVSVIVEVPAPGEHGLSMADVWISSPVPKSKMLEIFDRHVHLFCHDGMVGFGTMAPEEGGEEIFLDDHKIIYCSAHELGTIEPILEKENLKAARKLRHFSDLSHVHYNLYRKGQGEDYLAVLENLRKEIGLEWQDSKDYS
;
A
#
# COMPACT_ATOMS: atom_id res chain seq x y z
N MET A 1 18.64 -44.42 6.40
CA MET A 1 18.68 -43.11 5.73
C MET A 1 17.49 -42.31 6.24
N ALA A 2 17.73 -41.39 7.17
CA ALA A 2 16.69 -40.61 7.81
C ALA A 2 16.33 -39.39 6.92
N SER A 3 15.08 -39.36 6.46
CA SER A 3 14.50 -38.22 5.74
C SER A 3 14.18 -37.12 6.75
N ASN A 4 14.93 -36.03 6.66
CA ASN A 4 14.78 -34.85 7.50
C ASN A 4 13.54 -34.07 7.04
N LYS A 5 12.43 -34.19 7.78
CA LYS A 5 11.22 -33.38 7.56
C LYS A 5 11.52 -31.94 7.96
N GLY A 6 11.72 -31.10 6.96
CA GLY A 6 11.92 -29.66 7.10
C GLY A 6 10.77 -29.00 7.88
N ASN A 7 11.12 -28.49 9.05
CA ASN A 7 10.27 -27.77 9.97
C ASN A 7 9.89 -26.40 9.35
N ARG A 8 8.74 -26.31 8.67
CA ARG A 8 8.18 -25.05 8.14
C ARG A 8 7.55 -24.20 9.24
N LYS A 9 8.36 -23.75 10.22
CA LYS A 9 7.97 -22.78 11.24
C LYS A 9 9.12 -21.83 11.58
N SER A 10 9.32 -20.84 10.73
CA SER A 10 9.97 -19.55 11.01
C SER A 10 9.71 -18.72 9.76
N VAL A 11 9.16 -17.51 9.81
CA VAL A 11 9.70 -16.30 10.44
C VAL A 11 8.52 -15.35 10.68
N LEU A 12 8.70 -14.35 11.55
CA LEU A 12 7.73 -13.40 12.14
C LEU A 12 7.34 -13.78 13.59
N LYS A 13 8.37 -13.96 14.42
CA LYS A 13 8.22 -13.68 15.85
C LYS A 13 8.12 -12.16 15.98
N ARG A 14 7.01 -11.68 16.52
CA ARG A 14 6.85 -10.29 16.99
C ARG A 14 8.06 -9.92 17.84
N ASP A 15 8.81 -8.95 17.36
CA ASP A 15 9.88 -8.33 18.11
C ASP A 15 9.24 -7.27 19.03
N ALA A 16 9.39 -7.46 20.34
CA ALA A 16 8.87 -6.55 21.36
C ALA A 16 9.75 -5.29 21.57
N SER A 17 10.75 -5.04 20.72
CA SER A 17 11.71 -3.94 20.88
C SER A 17 11.21 -2.56 20.41
N GLY A 18 10.03 -2.48 19.80
CA GLY A 18 9.54 -1.23 19.20
C GLY A 18 10.37 -0.79 17.98
N LYS A 19 11.08 -1.74 17.35
CA LYS A 19 11.85 -1.51 16.12
C LYS A 19 10.92 -1.53 14.92
N PHE A 20 11.04 -0.52 14.06
CA PHE A 20 10.34 -0.48 12.78
C PHE A 20 10.99 -1.42 11.77
N TYR A 21 10.17 -2.16 11.01
CA TYR A 21 10.61 -3.07 9.96
C TYR A 21 10.23 -2.53 8.58
N PHE A 22 11.22 -2.38 7.71
CA PHE A 22 11.06 -1.88 6.33
C PHE A 22 10.63 -3.00 5.37
N PRO A 23 9.95 -2.65 4.26
CA PRO A 23 9.67 -3.60 3.17
C PRO A 23 10.96 -4.12 2.54
N ILE A 24 10.88 -5.28 1.86
CA ILE A 24 12.06 -5.97 1.31
C ILE A 24 12.51 -5.31 0.00
N GLY A 25 11.57 -4.80 -0.80
CA GLY A 25 11.86 -4.19 -2.10
C GLY A 25 12.38 -2.77 -2.03
N ILE A 26 12.75 -2.26 -0.84
CA ILE A 26 13.27 -0.90 -0.66
C ILE A 26 14.52 -0.95 0.23
N ASP A 27 15.64 -0.51 -0.31
CA ASP A 27 16.88 -0.33 0.46
C ASP A 27 17.21 1.15 0.61
N MET A 28 17.49 1.55 1.86
CA MET A 28 18.01 2.88 2.17
C MET A 28 19.47 2.99 1.69
N VAL A 29 19.84 4.15 1.13
CA VAL A 29 21.25 4.43 0.79
C VAL A 29 22.08 4.57 2.07
N GLU A 30 23.28 3.99 2.09
CA GLU A 30 24.18 4.01 3.24
C GLU A 30 24.44 5.43 3.78
N GLY A 31 24.42 5.59 5.10
CA GLY A 31 24.74 6.85 5.78
C GLY A 31 23.55 7.58 6.41
N GLU A 32 22.31 7.22 6.03
CA GLU A 32 21.10 7.74 6.66
C GLU A 32 20.85 7.05 8.01
N ASN A 33 21.23 7.71 9.11
CA ASN A 33 20.86 7.29 10.47
C ASN A 33 19.40 7.64 10.76
N TYR A 34 18.48 6.92 10.10
CA TYR A 34 17.06 7.15 10.20
C TYR A 34 16.34 6.12 11.10
N ARG A 35 15.31 6.57 11.81
CA ARG A 35 14.41 5.72 12.58
C ARG A 35 12.98 6.11 12.24
N GLN A 36 12.28 5.22 11.54
CA GLN A 36 10.86 5.35 11.32
C GLN A 36 10.10 5.02 12.61
N SER A 37 9.08 5.81 12.91
CA SER A 37 8.09 5.48 13.95
C SER A 37 6.78 5.09 13.29
N GLU A 38 6.01 4.22 13.94
CA GLU A 38 4.63 3.96 13.55
C GLU A 38 3.73 5.07 14.10
N ALA A 39 3.02 5.74 13.21
CA ALA A 39 2.08 6.80 13.53
C ALA A 39 1.25 7.12 12.29
N TYR A 40 0.29 8.03 12.44
CA TYR A 40 -0.41 8.62 11.32
C TYR A 40 -0.37 10.14 11.36
N GLU A 41 -0.45 10.75 10.19
CA GLU A 41 -0.67 12.18 10.00
C GLU A 41 -1.99 12.36 9.25
N VAL A 42 -2.70 13.46 9.50
CA VAL A 42 -3.92 13.83 8.77
C VAL A 42 -3.74 15.22 8.19
N SER A 43 -4.06 15.35 6.90
CA SER A 43 -4.03 16.60 6.15
C SER A 43 -5.41 16.92 5.60
N TYR A 44 -5.72 18.21 5.55
CA TYR A 44 -6.89 18.73 4.85
C TYR A 44 -6.47 19.13 3.43
N LEU A 45 -7.16 18.61 2.41
CA LEU A 45 -6.82 18.84 1.00
C LEU A 45 -7.35 20.20 0.52
N ALA A 46 -8.66 20.35 0.34
CA ALA A 46 -9.34 21.63 0.09
C ALA A 46 -10.87 21.51 0.28
N GLU A 47 -11.58 22.64 0.34
CA GLU A 47 -13.06 22.67 0.41
C GLU A 47 -13.74 22.18 -0.88
N ASP A 48 -13.11 22.38 -2.04
CA ASP A 48 -13.66 21.98 -3.34
C ASP A 48 -13.21 20.57 -3.77
N ASP A 49 -12.22 19.99 -3.08
CA ASP A 49 -11.70 18.66 -3.35
C ASP A 49 -12.43 17.64 -2.47
N ILE A 50 -13.19 16.74 -3.09
CA ILE A 50 -13.70 15.52 -2.44
C ILE A 50 -12.74 14.41 -2.86
N PRO A 51 -12.03 13.75 -1.94
CA PRO A 51 -12.14 13.75 -0.48
C PRO A 51 -11.48 14.95 0.23
N HIS A 52 -12.02 15.38 1.38
CA HIS A 52 -11.49 16.56 2.11
C HIS A 52 -10.28 16.25 3.00
N TYR A 53 -10.16 15.02 3.50
CA TYR A 53 -9.11 14.61 4.43
C TYR A 53 -8.32 13.43 3.88
N GLN A 54 -7.00 13.51 4.00
CA GLN A 54 -6.09 12.42 3.69
C GLN A 54 -5.29 12.05 4.94
N TYR A 55 -5.40 10.78 5.34
CA TYR A 55 -4.61 10.18 6.40
C TYR A 55 -3.44 9.45 5.77
N MET A 56 -2.25 9.71 6.27
CA MET A 56 -1.05 8.99 5.91
C MET A 56 -0.65 8.12 7.08
N VAL A 57 -0.74 6.81 6.90
CA VAL A 57 -0.61 5.80 7.94
C VAL A 57 0.68 5.02 7.71
N VAL A 58 1.57 5.05 8.69
CA VAL A 58 2.85 4.35 8.65
C VAL A 58 2.91 3.31 9.76
N VAL A 59 3.10 2.06 9.36
CA VAL A 59 3.26 0.92 10.25
C VAL A 59 4.41 0.04 9.77
N SER A 60 4.99 -0.76 10.66
CA SER A 60 6.02 -1.72 10.26
C SER A 60 5.45 -2.71 9.25
N ILE A 61 6.29 -3.21 8.35
CA ILE A 61 5.88 -4.13 7.26
C ILE A 61 5.04 -5.33 7.75
N GLU A 62 5.35 -5.85 8.94
CA GLU A 62 4.63 -6.96 9.56
C GLU A 62 3.17 -6.65 9.93
N LYS A 63 2.79 -5.37 9.94
CA LYS A 63 1.43 -4.87 10.23
C LYS A 63 0.71 -4.33 9.00
N VAL A 64 1.42 -4.07 7.89
CA VAL A 64 0.87 -3.40 6.70
C VAL A 64 -0.37 -4.13 6.18
N ALA A 65 -0.28 -5.44 5.93
CA ALA A 65 -1.41 -6.22 5.41
C ALA A 65 -2.65 -6.14 6.32
N GLY A 66 -2.48 -6.41 7.62
CA GLY A 66 -3.59 -6.36 8.57
C GLY A 66 -4.14 -4.95 8.82
N MET A 67 -3.31 -3.91 8.69
CA MET A 67 -3.76 -2.52 8.77
C MET A 67 -4.57 -2.15 7.52
N PHE A 68 -4.08 -2.49 6.32
CA PHE A 68 -4.79 -2.28 5.06
C PHE A 68 -6.18 -2.93 5.09
N GLU A 69 -6.27 -4.22 5.46
CA GLU A 69 -7.54 -4.92 5.58
C GLU A 69 -8.53 -4.23 6.54
N LYS A 70 -8.07 -3.82 7.72
CA LYS A 70 -8.91 -3.11 8.71
C LYS A 70 -9.37 -1.76 8.21
N LEU A 71 -8.49 -1.03 7.53
CA LEU A 71 -8.84 0.25 6.94
C LEU A 71 -9.90 0.10 5.85
N THR A 72 -9.98 -1.03 5.14
CA THR A 72 -11.07 -1.23 4.18
C THR A 72 -12.46 -1.41 4.82
N GLU A 73 -12.55 -1.49 6.15
CA GLU A 73 -13.84 -1.63 6.86
C GLU A 73 -14.77 -0.44 6.66
N PHE A 74 -14.25 0.79 6.47
CA PHE A 74 -15.11 1.97 6.24
C PHE A 74 -15.57 2.14 4.78
N LEU A 75 -14.98 1.39 3.85
CA LEU A 75 -15.39 1.41 2.45
C LEU A 75 -16.71 0.66 2.22
N PRO A 76 -17.47 0.99 1.18
CA PRO A 76 -18.68 0.24 0.80
C PRO A 76 -18.39 -1.22 0.43
N ASP A 77 -19.47 -2.01 0.26
CA ASP A 77 -19.37 -3.43 -0.13
C ASP A 77 -18.89 -3.64 -1.57
N TRP A 78 -18.97 -2.61 -2.40
CA TRP A 78 -18.52 -2.59 -3.79
C TRP A 78 -17.50 -1.48 -3.99
N VAL A 79 -16.37 -1.83 -4.60
CA VAL A 79 -15.21 -0.96 -4.71
C VAL A 79 -14.53 -1.15 -6.06
N SER A 80 -13.85 -0.11 -6.55
CA SER A 80 -12.93 -0.23 -7.68
C SER A 80 -11.51 -0.49 -7.16
N VAL A 81 -10.81 -1.44 -7.76
CA VAL A 81 -9.42 -1.77 -7.40
C VAL A 81 -8.48 -0.87 -8.18
N ILE A 82 -7.44 -0.38 -7.52
CA ILE A 82 -6.40 0.48 -8.07
C ILE A 82 -5.08 -0.30 -8.05
N VAL A 83 -4.37 -0.26 -9.16
CA VAL A 83 -2.99 -0.74 -9.25
C VAL A 83 -2.15 0.38 -9.82
N GLU A 84 -1.01 0.63 -9.19
CA GLU A 84 -0.05 1.62 -9.66
C GLU A 84 1.30 0.94 -9.90
N VAL A 85 1.96 1.27 -11.01
CA VAL A 85 3.34 0.87 -11.27
C VAL A 85 4.14 2.14 -11.56
N PRO A 86 5.25 2.39 -10.83
CA PRO A 86 6.13 3.51 -11.14
C PRO A 86 6.64 3.40 -12.58
N ALA A 87 6.37 4.41 -13.40
CA ALA A 87 6.89 4.47 -14.76
C ALA A 87 8.24 5.24 -14.74
N PRO A 88 9.18 4.89 -15.63
CA PRO A 88 10.38 5.70 -15.80
C PRO A 88 9.96 7.06 -16.35
N GLY A 89 9.90 8.07 -15.48
CA GLY A 89 9.46 9.40 -15.83
C GLY A 89 10.30 10.01 -16.96
N GLU A 90 9.64 10.60 -17.95
CA GLU A 90 10.28 11.62 -18.77
C GLU A 90 10.32 12.93 -17.97
N HIS A 91 11.47 13.60 -17.94
CA HIS A 91 11.61 14.96 -17.40
C HIS A 91 11.39 15.18 -15.90
N GLY A 92 11.70 14.20 -15.04
CA GLY A 92 11.79 14.42 -13.60
C GLY A 92 10.45 14.57 -12.87
N LEU A 93 9.36 14.18 -13.52
CA LEU A 93 8.09 13.87 -12.87
C LEU A 93 8.01 12.35 -12.72
N SER A 94 7.75 11.83 -11.52
CA SER A 94 7.39 10.41 -11.36
C SER A 94 5.99 10.22 -11.94
N MET A 95 5.92 9.90 -13.23
CA MET A 95 4.68 9.38 -13.78
C MET A 95 4.54 7.94 -13.31
N ALA A 96 3.36 7.58 -12.83
CA ALA A 96 3.01 6.20 -12.58
C ALA A 96 1.90 5.80 -13.55
N ASP A 97 1.97 4.56 -14.04
CA ASP A 97 0.85 3.99 -14.76
C ASP A 97 -0.18 3.55 -13.72
N VAL A 98 -1.38 4.12 -13.80
CA VAL A 98 -2.51 3.80 -12.91
C VAL A 98 -3.52 2.99 -13.69
N TRP A 99 -3.94 1.86 -13.12
CA TRP A 99 -5.03 1.06 -13.67
C TRP A 99 -6.13 0.86 -12.65
N ILE A 100 -7.38 0.93 -13.12
CA ILE A 100 -8.56 0.86 -12.26
C ILE A 100 -9.56 -0.15 -12.81
N SER A 101 -10.15 -0.95 -11.93
CA SER A 101 -11.14 -1.94 -12.32
C SER A 101 -12.55 -1.33 -12.41
N SER A 102 -13.44 -2.02 -13.11
CA SER A 102 -14.88 -1.86 -12.81
C SER A 102 -15.17 -2.23 -11.34
N PRO A 103 -16.29 -1.78 -10.76
CA PRO A 103 -16.63 -2.12 -9.38
C PRO A 103 -16.71 -3.64 -9.15
N VAL A 104 -16.04 -4.12 -8.10
CA VAL A 104 -16.03 -5.51 -7.65
C VAL A 104 -16.49 -5.59 -6.19
N PRO A 105 -16.95 -6.75 -5.70
CA PRO A 105 -17.19 -6.93 -4.28
C PRO A 105 -15.90 -6.69 -3.48
N LYS A 106 -15.99 -5.97 -2.36
CA LYS A 106 -14.85 -5.73 -1.45
C LYS A 106 -14.19 -7.04 -1.00
N SER A 107 -14.99 -8.10 -0.80
CA SER A 107 -14.48 -9.45 -0.51
C SER A 107 -13.60 -10.02 -1.62
N LYS A 108 -13.87 -9.70 -2.89
CA LYS A 108 -13.05 -10.11 -4.03
C LYS A 108 -11.73 -9.36 -4.07
N MET A 109 -11.76 -8.05 -3.80
CA MET A 109 -10.54 -7.23 -3.67
C MET A 109 -9.64 -7.78 -2.54
N LEU A 110 -10.21 -8.12 -1.38
CA LEU A 110 -9.45 -8.71 -0.26
C LEU A 110 -8.87 -10.09 -0.60
N GLU A 111 -9.59 -10.92 -1.36
CA GLU A 111 -9.08 -12.21 -1.84
C GLU A 111 -7.85 -12.02 -2.76
N ILE A 112 -7.90 -11.03 -3.65
CA ILE A 112 -6.79 -10.68 -4.54
C ILE A 112 -5.60 -10.17 -3.73
N PHE A 113 -5.85 -9.29 -2.77
CA PHE A 113 -4.83 -8.75 -1.89
C PHE A 113 -4.09 -9.86 -1.12
N ASP A 114 -4.82 -10.78 -0.47
CA ASP A 114 -4.25 -11.91 0.26
C ASP A 114 -3.43 -12.84 -0.66
N ARG A 115 -3.97 -13.17 -1.84
CA ARG A 115 -3.28 -14.03 -2.82
C ARG A 115 -1.94 -13.46 -3.26
N HIS A 116 -1.83 -12.13 -3.34
CA HIS A 116 -0.64 -11.42 -3.81
C HIS A 116 0.01 -10.55 -2.74
N VAL A 117 -0.19 -10.88 -1.45
CA VAL A 117 0.24 -10.04 -0.32
C VAL A 117 1.74 -9.72 -0.36
N HIS A 118 2.56 -10.66 -0.82
CA HIS A 118 4.00 -10.44 -0.94
C HIS A 118 4.36 -9.40 -2.00
N LEU A 119 3.62 -9.36 -3.12
CA LEU A 119 3.79 -8.34 -4.14
C LEU A 119 3.39 -6.98 -3.57
N PHE A 120 2.16 -6.86 -3.07
CA PHE A 120 1.63 -5.55 -2.66
C PHE A 120 2.31 -4.99 -1.42
N CYS A 121 2.63 -5.83 -0.42
CA CYS A 121 3.22 -5.36 0.82
C CYS A 121 4.74 -5.19 0.76
N HIS A 122 5.48 -5.95 -0.06
CA HIS A 122 6.94 -5.89 0.00
C HIS A 122 7.62 -5.37 -1.26
N ASP A 123 7.01 -5.49 -2.44
CA ASP A 123 7.66 -5.13 -3.70
C ASP A 123 7.69 -3.60 -3.89
N GLY A 124 8.88 -3.05 -4.11
CA GLY A 124 9.05 -1.60 -4.27
C GLY A 124 8.54 -1.06 -5.61
N MET A 125 7.96 -1.88 -6.49
CA MET A 125 7.59 -1.48 -7.85
C MET A 125 6.08 -1.50 -8.10
N VAL A 126 5.24 -1.69 -7.07
CA VAL A 126 3.79 -1.80 -7.22
C VAL A 126 3.07 -1.14 -6.05
N GLY A 127 2.13 -0.24 -6.34
CA GLY A 127 1.09 0.24 -5.44
C GLY A 127 -0.21 -0.53 -5.65
N PHE A 128 -1.01 -0.64 -4.59
CA PHE A 128 -2.31 -1.31 -4.62
C PHE A 128 -3.30 -0.61 -3.72
N GLY A 129 -4.51 -0.37 -4.22
CA GLY A 129 -5.54 0.25 -3.43
C GLY A 129 -6.93 -0.05 -3.93
N THR A 130 -7.87 0.70 -3.37
CA THR A 130 -9.28 0.53 -3.62
C THR A 130 -10.01 1.83 -3.32
N MET A 131 -11.04 2.15 -4.10
CA MET A 131 -11.87 3.34 -3.91
C MET A 131 -13.35 3.02 -3.95
N ALA A 132 -14.16 3.86 -3.30
CA ALA A 132 -15.60 3.88 -3.51
C ALA A 132 -15.90 4.33 -4.97
N PRO A 133 -16.76 3.61 -5.71
CA PRO A 133 -17.02 3.91 -7.12
C PRO A 133 -18.05 5.04 -7.33
N GLU A 134 -18.75 5.46 -6.27
CA GLU A 134 -19.75 6.53 -6.28
C GLU A 134 -19.27 7.71 -5.40
N GLU A 135 -20.01 8.83 -5.43
CA GLU A 135 -19.61 10.12 -4.83
C GLU A 135 -19.18 9.99 -3.35
N GLY A 136 -17.98 10.52 -3.05
CA GLY A 136 -17.40 10.55 -1.69
C GLY A 136 -15.87 10.53 -1.70
N GLY A 137 -15.27 9.96 -2.75
CA GLY A 137 -13.82 9.96 -2.95
C GLY A 137 -13.06 9.16 -1.89
N GLU A 138 -13.75 8.30 -1.14
CA GLU A 138 -13.12 7.42 -0.17
C GLU A 138 -12.20 6.43 -0.87
N GLU A 139 -10.96 6.39 -0.42
CA GLU A 139 -9.90 5.58 -1.02
C GLU A 139 -8.99 5.03 0.07
N ILE A 140 -8.55 3.79 -0.11
CA ILE A 140 -7.43 3.22 0.64
C ILE A 140 -6.38 2.77 -0.35
N PHE A 141 -5.19 3.33 -0.24
CA PHE A 141 -4.10 3.09 -1.18
C PHE A 141 -2.79 2.79 -0.45
N LEU A 142 -2.18 1.65 -0.77
CA LEU A 142 -0.85 1.27 -0.32
C LEU A 142 0.14 1.58 -1.44
N ASP A 143 0.98 2.59 -1.25
CA ASP A 143 1.93 3.02 -2.28
C ASP A 143 3.11 2.03 -2.47
N ASP A 144 3.99 2.36 -3.40
CA ASP A 144 5.22 1.63 -3.66
C ASP A 144 6.20 1.67 -2.47
N HIS A 145 6.08 2.67 -1.59
CA HIS A 145 6.78 2.79 -0.30
C HIS A 145 6.09 2.06 0.86
N LYS A 146 4.93 1.45 0.63
CA LYS A 146 4.16 0.72 1.64
C LYS A 146 3.64 1.63 2.77
N ILE A 147 3.42 2.89 2.45
CA ILE A 147 2.66 3.85 3.22
C ILE A 147 1.19 3.71 2.80
N ILE A 148 0.29 3.68 3.78
CA ILE A 148 -1.14 3.58 3.51
C ILE A 148 -1.74 4.99 3.53
N TYR A 149 -2.33 5.41 2.43
CA TYR A 149 -3.13 6.62 2.34
C TYR A 149 -4.60 6.25 2.47
N CYS A 150 -5.31 6.99 3.33
CA CYS A 150 -6.75 6.86 3.51
C CYS A 150 -7.38 8.21 3.18
N SER A 151 -8.24 8.23 2.18
CA SER A 151 -9.04 9.39 1.84
C SER A 151 -10.42 9.28 2.46
N ALA A 152 -10.89 10.34 3.10
CA ALA A 152 -12.21 10.41 3.68
C ALA A 152 -12.82 11.81 3.56
N HIS A 153 -14.14 11.86 3.42
CA HIS A 153 -14.87 13.12 3.38
C HIS A 153 -14.93 13.81 4.76
N GLU A 154 -15.07 13.03 5.84
CA GLU A 154 -15.19 13.56 7.21
C GLU A 154 -13.96 13.25 8.08
N LEU A 155 -13.47 14.27 8.81
CA LEU A 155 -12.51 14.08 9.90
C LEU A 155 -13.13 13.19 10.99
N GLY A 156 -12.36 12.28 11.57
CA GLY A 156 -12.89 11.35 12.56
C GLY A 156 -13.31 9.99 11.98
N THR A 157 -13.39 9.84 10.66
CA THR A 157 -13.85 8.59 10.02
C THR A 157 -12.86 7.44 10.25
N ILE A 158 -11.56 7.73 10.20
CA ILE A 158 -10.50 6.72 10.18
C ILE A 158 -9.90 6.49 11.58
N GLU A 159 -9.90 7.52 12.42
CA GLU A 159 -9.32 7.53 13.76
C GLU A 159 -9.81 6.39 14.67
N PRO A 160 -11.10 6.00 14.68
CA PRO A 160 -11.55 4.87 15.49
C PRO A 160 -10.85 3.54 15.13
N ILE A 161 -10.45 3.35 13.87
CA ILE A 161 -9.69 2.17 13.42
C ILE A 161 -8.24 2.30 13.91
N LEU A 162 -7.62 3.47 13.71
CA LEU A 162 -6.23 3.73 14.09
C LEU A 162 -6.01 3.68 15.62
N GLU A 163 -6.96 4.18 16.40
CA GLU A 163 -6.94 4.14 17.87
C GLU A 163 -7.02 2.70 18.39
N LYS A 164 -7.87 1.85 17.80
CA LYS A 164 -7.94 0.42 18.14
C LYS A 164 -6.61 -0.29 17.91
N GLU A 165 -5.86 0.14 16.90
CA GLU A 165 -4.54 -0.36 16.56
C GLU A 165 -3.40 0.30 17.38
N ASN A 166 -3.74 1.18 18.33
CA ASN A 166 -2.81 1.94 19.17
C ASN A 166 -1.85 2.83 18.37
N LEU A 167 -2.28 3.28 17.19
CA LEU A 167 -1.50 4.18 16.36
C LEU A 167 -1.70 5.62 16.84
N LYS A 168 -0.61 6.37 17.00
CA LYS A 168 -0.67 7.74 17.51
C LYS A 168 -0.69 8.74 16.36
N ALA A 169 -1.48 9.78 16.51
CA ALA A 169 -1.39 10.96 15.65
C ALA A 169 -0.01 11.62 15.84
N ALA A 170 0.61 12.00 14.73
CA ALA A 170 1.80 12.84 14.68
C ALA A 170 1.44 14.17 14.01
N ARG A 171 1.96 15.28 14.54
CA ARG A 171 1.79 16.59 13.90
C ARG A 171 2.51 16.69 12.55
N LYS A 172 3.64 15.99 12.45
CA LYS A 172 4.44 15.86 11.25
C LYS A 172 5.19 14.55 11.36
N LEU A 173 4.93 13.64 10.44
CA LEU A 173 5.69 12.42 10.34
C LEU A 173 6.88 12.67 9.40
N ARG A 174 8.06 12.22 9.82
CA ARG A 174 9.18 12.07 8.88
C ARG A 174 9.01 10.71 8.23
N HIS A 175 9.25 10.60 6.94
CA HIS A 175 9.15 9.33 6.20
C HIS A 175 10.52 8.90 5.74
N PHE A 176 10.70 7.59 5.59
CA PHE A 176 11.90 7.08 4.93
C PHE A 176 11.89 7.36 3.43
N SER A 177 10.71 7.54 2.81
CA SER A 177 10.54 7.95 1.41
C SER A 177 11.13 9.35 1.15
N ASP A 178 11.22 10.21 2.18
CA ASP A 178 11.89 11.52 2.08
C ASP A 178 13.42 11.43 1.95
N LEU A 179 13.99 10.24 2.15
CA LEU A 179 15.44 10.02 2.17
C LEU A 179 15.90 9.32 0.90
N SER A 180 17.21 9.29 0.65
CA SER A 180 17.73 8.53 -0.49
C SER A 180 17.55 7.03 -0.28
N HIS A 181 16.84 6.38 -1.21
CA HIS A 181 16.57 4.95 -1.20
C HIS A 181 16.46 4.42 -2.64
N VAL A 182 16.43 3.10 -2.79
CA VAL A 182 16.32 2.42 -4.09
C VAL A 182 15.21 1.38 -4.02
N HIS A 183 14.40 1.31 -5.09
CA HIS A 183 13.35 0.33 -5.27
C HIS A 183 13.85 -0.85 -6.09
N TYR A 184 13.41 -2.05 -5.72
CA TYR A 184 13.69 -3.28 -6.46
C TYR A 184 12.44 -4.16 -6.49
N ASN A 185 12.25 -4.82 -7.62
CA ASN A 185 11.30 -5.91 -7.68
C ASN A 185 11.82 -7.11 -6.88
N LEU A 186 10.88 -7.83 -6.25
CA LEU A 186 11.18 -9.06 -5.52
C LEU A 186 11.25 -10.28 -6.45
N TYR A 187 10.70 -10.14 -7.66
CA TYR A 187 10.62 -11.20 -8.63
C TYR A 187 11.81 -11.15 -9.60
N ARG A 188 12.84 -11.96 -9.27
CA ARG A 188 13.97 -12.20 -10.17
C ARG A 188 13.55 -13.07 -11.35
N LYS A 189 13.92 -12.63 -12.57
CA LYS A 189 13.81 -13.41 -13.81
C LYS A 189 14.35 -14.84 -13.60
N GLY A 190 13.45 -15.83 -13.65
CA GLY A 190 13.78 -17.25 -13.57
C GLY A 190 13.50 -17.97 -12.23
N GLN A 191 12.91 -17.32 -11.22
CA GLN A 191 12.58 -17.98 -9.93
C GLN A 191 11.10 -17.96 -9.50
N GLY A 192 10.20 -17.38 -10.29
CA GLY A 192 8.79 -17.22 -9.93
C GLY A 192 8.28 -15.90 -10.47
N GLU A 193 7.01 -15.91 -10.85
CA GLU A 193 6.26 -14.92 -11.64
C GLU A 193 6.85 -13.50 -11.72
N ASP A 194 7.19 -13.05 -12.92
CA ASP A 194 7.46 -11.63 -13.20
C ASP A 194 6.27 -10.79 -12.68
N TYR A 195 6.52 -9.74 -11.88
CA TYR A 195 5.43 -8.91 -11.34
C TYR A 195 4.53 -8.38 -12.47
N LEU A 196 5.09 -8.08 -13.64
CA LEU A 196 4.33 -7.68 -14.82
C LEU A 196 3.38 -8.77 -15.31
N ALA A 197 3.78 -10.04 -15.22
CA ALA A 197 2.91 -11.16 -15.57
C ALA A 197 1.77 -11.33 -14.54
N VAL A 198 2.05 -11.11 -13.25
CA VAL A 198 1.01 -11.09 -12.21
C VAL A 198 0.01 -9.96 -12.48
N LEU A 199 0.51 -8.75 -12.76
CA LEU A 199 -0.33 -7.60 -13.05
C LEU A 199 -1.14 -7.77 -14.34
N GLU A 200 -0.58 -8.38 -15.39
CA GLU A 200 -1.31 -8.67 -16.62
C GLU A 200 -2.41 -9.74 -16.40
N ASN A 201 -2.17 -10.71 -15.51
CA ASN A 201 -3.20 -11.67 -15.12
C ASN A 201 -4.31 -11.00 -14.30
N LEU A 202 -3.93 -10.14 -13.36
CA LEU A 202 -4.88 -9.35 -12.56
C LEU A 202 -5.73 -8.44 -13.45
N ARG A 203 -5.09 -7.76 -14.41
CA ARG A 203 -5.76 -6.92 -15.41
C ARG A 203 -6.84 -7.69 -16.15
N LYS A 204 -6.59 -8.94 -16.52
CA LYS A 204 -7.59 -9.81 -17.15
C LYS A 204 -8.65 -10.33 -16.19
N GLU A 205 -8.28 -10.63 -14.94
CA GLU A 205 -9.19 -11.19 -13.93
C GLU A 205 -10.29 -10.21 -13.54
N ILE A 206 -9.94 -8.94 -13.30
CA ILE A 206 -10.88 -7.92 -12.81
C ILE A 206 -11.12 -6.77 -13.80
N GLY A 207 -10.58 -6.87 -15.02
CA GLY A 207 -10.77 -5.85 -16.05
C GLY A 207 -10.17 -4.50 -15.65
N LEU A 208 -8.89 -4.49 -15.25
CA LEU A 208 -8.19 -3.23 -15.01
C LEU A 208 -8.00 -2.47 -16.32
N GLU A 209 -8.38 -1.19 -16.32
CA GLU A 209 -8.26 -0.28 -17.45
C GLU A 209 -7.29 0.85 -17.09
N TRP A 210 -6.37 1.16 -18.01
CA TRP A 210 -5.39 2.22 -17.83
C TRP A 210 -6.09 3.58 -17.77
N GLN A 211 -5.66 4.41 -16.83
CA GLN A 211 -6.11 5.78 -16.65
C GLN A 211 -4.99 6.73 -17.07
N ASP A 212 -5.31 7.77 -17.83
CA ASP A 212 -4.31 8.82 -18.12
C ASP A 212 -4.03 9.57 -16.82
N SER A 213 -2.76 9.81 -16.49
CA SER A 213 -2.35 10.42 -15.22
C SER A 213 -2.91 11.83 -14.99
N LYS A 214 -3.45 12.46 -16.04
CA LYS A 214 -4.14 13.76 -15.98
C LYS A 214 -5.55 13.70 -15.39
N ASP A 215 -6.12 12.50 -15.31
CA ASP A 215 -7.46 12.29 -14.77
C ASP A 215 -7.44 12.06 -13.25
N TYR A 216 -6.24 12.08 -12.62
CA TYR A 216 -5.97 11.74 -11.21
C TYR A 216 -5.17 12.79 -10.43
N SER A 217 -5.09 14.04 -10.93
CA SER A 217 -4.39 15.16 -10.27
C SER A 217 -5.30 16.33 -9.94
#